data_AF-A0A6J5FC08-F1
#
_entry.id   AF-A0A6J5FC08-F1
#
_cell.length_a   1.000
_cell.length_b   1.000
_cell.length_c   1.000
_cell.angle_alpha   90.00
_cell.angle_beta   90.00
_cell.angle_gamma   90.00
#
_symmetry.space_group_name_H-M   'P 1'
#
loop_
_entity.id
_entity.type
_entity.pdbx_description
1 polymer ?
#
loop_
_entity_poly.entity_id
_entity_poly.type
_entity_poly.pdbx_seq_one_letter_code
_entity_poly.pdbx_strand_id
1 'polypeptide(L)' 'MKVTTIGIDLAKNVFQIHGVNEHGKATLRKQLKRDQMASFFATLTPCLIGMEACGSAHH' A
#
# COMPACT_ATOMS: atom_id res chain seq x y z
N MET A 1 -8.77 10.06 11.02
CA MET A 1 -7.78 9.07 11.51
C MET A 1 -6.67 8.97 10.48
N LYS A 2 -5.41 9.22 10.88
CA LYS A 2 -4.24 9.19 9.99
C LYS A 2 -3.80 7.74 9.77
N VAL A 3 -3.44 7.39 8.53
CA VAL A 3 -2.81 6.09 8.23
C VAL A 3 -1.35 6.15 8.70
N THR A 4 -0.96 5.21 9.54
CA THR A 4 0.40 5.14 10.12
C THR A 4 1.24 4.04 9.48
N THR A 5 0.59 2.97 9.02
CA THR A 5 1.24 1.85 8.34
C THR A 5 0.42 1.38 7.16
N ILE A 6 1.08 1.11 6.04
CA ILE A 6 0.48 0.56 4.82
C ILE A 6 1.14 -0.78 4.49
N GLY A 7 0.32 -1.82 4.31
CA GLY A 7 0.70 -3.06 3.66
C GLY A 7 0.39 -2.99 2.16
N ILE A 8 1.32 -3.49 1.34
CA ILE A 8 1.18 -3.62 -0.11
C ILE A 8 1.33 -5.09 -0.47
N ASP A 9 0.26 -5.65 -1.02
CA ASP A 9 0.22 -7.01 -1.59
C ASP A 9 0.30 -6.91 -3.12
N LEU A 10 1.19 -7.73 -3.70
CA LEU A 10 1.63 -7.61 -5.09
C LEU A 10 0.94 -8.66 -5.98
N ALA A 11 0.28 -8.19 -7.03
CA ALA A 11 -0.11 -9.02 -8.17
C ALA A 11 0.44 -8.44 -9.48
N LYS A 12 0.38 -9.23 -10.56
CA LYS A 12 1.08 -8.94 -11.83
C LYS A 12 0.88 -7.52 -12.37
N ASN A 13 -0.34 -6.98 -12.27
CA ASN A 13 -0.70 -5.64 -12.78
C ASN A 13 -1.47 -4.78 -11.78
N VAL A 14 -1.73 -5.31 -10.58
CA VAL A 14 -2.54 -4.64 -9.56
C VAL A 14 -1.87 -4.78 -8.20
N PHE A 15 -2.05 -3.76 -7.37
CA PHE A 15 -1.50 -3.66 -6.03
C PHE A 15 -2.66 -3.50 -5.06
N GLN A 16 -2.72 -4.36 -4.04
CA GLN A 16 -3.69 -4.21 -2.97
C GLN A 16 -3.07 -3.40 -1.83
N ILE A 17 -3.70 -2.28 -1.50
CA ILE A 17 -3.27 -1.36 -0.46
C ILE A 17 -4.15 -1.55 0.77
N HIS A 18 -3.52 -1.86 1.89
CA HIS A 18 -4.18 -1.96 3.19
C HIS A 18 -3.50 -1.02 4.20
N GLY A 19 -4.17 0.07 4.56
CA GLY A 19 -3.67 1.04 5.54
C GLY A 19 -4.37 0.90 6.89
N VAL A 20 -3.58 0.95 7.96
CA VAL A 20 -4.05 0.96 9.35
C VAL A 20 -3.65 2.23 10.07
N ASN A 21 -4.42 2.60 11.10
CA ASN A 21 -4.07 3.69 12.00
C ASN A 21 -3.21 3.20 13.19
N GLU A 22 -2.89 4.11 14.10
CA GLU A 22 -2.10 3.84 15.31
C GLU A 22 -2.68 2.76 16.24
N HIS A 23 -3.99 2.50 16.16
CA HIS A 23 -4.68 1.46 16.93
C HIS A 23 -4.79 0.13 16.16
N GLY A 24 -4.11 0.00 15.01
CA GLY A 24 -4.19 -1.18 14.15
C GLY A 24 -5.53 -1.32 13.40
N LYS A 25 -6.42 -0.33 13.46
CA LYS A 25 -7.71 -0.36 12.75
C LYS A 25 -7.50 -0.06 11.27
N ALA A 26 -8.05 -0.89 10.40
CA ALA A 26 -8.05 -0.64 8.96
C ALA A 26 -8.85 0.62 8.62
N THR A 27 -8.20 1.59 7.97
CA THR A 27 -8.80 2.86 7.55
C THR A 27 -8.66 3.12 6.05
N LEU A 28 -7.87 2.32 5.35
CA LEU A 28 -7.67 2.41 3.91
C LEU A 28 -7.65 1.00 3.30
N ARG A 29 -8.48 0.79 2.28
CA ARG A 29 -8.50 -0.41 1.44
C ARG A 29 -8.69 0.02 0.00
N LYS A 30 -7.70 -0.24 -0.85
CA LYS A 30 -7.77 0.20 -2.25
C LYS A 30 -6.95 -0.70 -3.15
N GLN A 31 -7.51 -1.04 -4.30
CA GLN A 31 -6.75 -1.63 -5.40
C GLN A 31 -6.22 -0.51 -6.30
N LEU A 32 -4.94 -0.58 -6.64
CA LEU A 32 -4.29 0.35 -7.57
C LEU A 32 -3.68 -0.40 -8.75
N LYS A 33 -3.70 0.23 -9.91
CA LYS A 33 -2.85 -0.16 -11.05
C LYS A 33 -1.46 0.46 -10.92
N ARG A 34 -0.48 -0.08 -11.65
CA ARG A 34 0.92 0.37 -11.59
C ARG A 34 1.11 1.86 -11.86
N ASP A 35 0.37 2.40 -12.83
CA ASP A 35 0.36 3.82 -13.21
C ASP A 35 -0.24 4.74 -12.14
N GLN A 36 -1.07 4.21 -11.24
CA GLN A 36 -1.71 4.97 -10.17
C GLN A 36 -0.88 5.06 -8.89
N MET A 37 0.13 4.20 -8.73
CA MET A 37 0.91 4.08 -7.48
C MET A 37 1.56 5.41 -7.08
N ALA A 38 2.36 6.01 -7.96
CA ALA A 38 3.10 7.23 -7.64
C ALA A 38 2.16 8.39 -7.26
N SER A 39 1.14 8.65 -8.08
CA SER A 39 0.17 9.73 -7.84
C SER A 39 -0.64 9.52 -6.56
N PHE A 40 -0.98 8.27 -6.23
CA PHE A 40 -1.68 7.96 -4.98
C PHE A 40 -0.81 8.28 -3.76
N PHE A 41 0.41 7.74 -3.70
CA PHE A 41 1.30 7.93 -2.55
C PHE A 41 1.80 9.38 -2.41
N ALA A 42 1.88 10.15 -3.50
CA ALA A 42 2.20 11.58 -3.46
C ALA A 42 1.19 12.42 -2.65
N THR A 43 -0.05 11.94 -2.50
CA THR A 43 -1.09 12.63 -1.71
C THR A 43 -1.13 12.20 -0.24
N LEU A 44 -0.39 11.16 0.13
CA LEU A 44 -0.40 10.62 1.49
C LEU A 44 0.69 11.28 2.34
N THR A 45 0.37 11.49 3.61
CA THR A 45 1.40 11.84 4.59
C THR A 45 2.39 10.67 4.74
N PRO A 46 3.69 10.93 4.99
CA PRO A 46 4.66 9.87 5.22
C PRO A 46 4.21 8.88 6.30
N CYS A 47 4.38 7.60 6.02
CA CYS A 47 4.01 6.48 6.89
C CYS A 47 4.91 5.28 6.62
N LEU A 48 4.88 4.29 7.52
CA LEU A 48 5.63 3.05 7.33
C LEU A 48 4.98 2.20 6.23
N ILE A 49 5.78 1.70 5.29
CA ILE A 49 5.31 0.80 4.23
C ILE A 49 5.93 -0.58 4.42
N GLY A 50 5.08 -1.59 4.58
CA GLY A 50 5.43 -2.99 4.44
C GLY A 50 5.03 -3.47 3.04
N MET A 51 5.96 -4.10 2.32
CA MET A 51 5.72 -4.64 0.99
C MET A 51 5.93 -6.15 1.02
N GLU A 52 4.97 -6.90 0.49
CA GLU A 52 5.10 -8.33 0.32
C GLU A 52 6.23 -8.66 -0.66
N ALA A 53 7.03 -9.69 -0.34
CA ALA A 53 7.97 -10.28 -1.26
C ALA A 53 7.33 -11.49 -1.95
N CYS A 54 6.94 -11.33 -3.23
CA CYS A 54 6.46 -12.43 -4.06
C CYS A 54 7.62 -13.04 -4.86
N GLY A 55 7.51 -14.31 -5.29
CA GLY A 55 8.53 -14.96 -6.16
C GLY A 55 8.77 -14.25 -7.50
N SER A 56 7.83 -13.39 -7.92
CA SER A 56 7.97 -12.50 -9.09
C SER A 56 8.53 -11.10 -8.76
N ALA A 57 8.84 -10.83 -7.48
CA ALA A 57 9.48 -9.58 -7.05
C ALA A 57 11.01 -9.57 -7.30
N HIS A 58 11.55 -10.66 -7.87
CA HIS A 58 12.93 -10.80 -8.31
C HIS A 58 13.00 -10.71 -9.85
N HIS A 59 14.10 -10.16 -10.38
CA HIS A 59 14.34 -10.06 -11.82
C HIS A 59 14.59 -11.42 -12.48
#